data_AF-A0A842PEM3-F1
#
_entry.id   AF-A0A842PEM3-F1
#
_cell.length_a   1.000
_cell.length_b   1.000
_cell.length_c   1.000
_cell.angle_alpha   90.00
_cell.angle_beta   90.00
_cell.angle_gamma   90.00
#
_symmetry.space_group_name_H-M   'P 1'
#
loop_
_entity.id
_entity.type
_entity.pdbx_description
1 polymer ?
#
loop_
_entity_poly.entity_id
_entity_poly.type
_entity_poly.pdbx_seq_one_letter_code
_entity_poly.pdbx_strand_id
1 'polypeptide(L)'
;MGAFPGYYTGKDGELTFAGGAVAIGEFAVKITRGVASHARSNKYSDLKKPGKVNFSGSIKRMMIGGELLQCLIGTAADPSSNATASKGVGTGTKFNFVGKVETSDDSNNVTITANNCFFTDGDFTVSDADGIIENNMSFVMEDEDADLTVAQTKV
;
A
#
# COMPACT_ATOMS: atom_id res chain seq x y z
N MET A 1 16.30 9.42 -12.54
CA MET A 1 15.71 8.64 -11.44
C MET A 1 15.73 9.51 -10.19
N GLY A 2 14.57 9.91 -9.66
CA GLY A 2 14.58 10.75 -8.46
C GLY A 2 13.21 11.06 -7.86
N ALA A 3 12.62 10.08 -7.16
CA ALA A 3 11.85 10.34 -5.94
C ALA A 3 11.78 9.05 -5.08
N PHE A 4 12.59 9.02 -4.02
CA PHE A 4 12.71 8.02 -2.94
C PHE A 4 13.45 8.77 -1.82
N PRO A 5 13.30 8.50 -0.51
CA PRO A 5 12.07 8.41 0.30
C PRO A 5 11.16 9.64 0.25
N GLY A 6 9.91 9.51 0.68
CA GLY A 6 8.91 10.58 0.63
C GLY A 6 7.57 10.20 1.26
N TYR A 7 6.69 11.19 1.36
CA TYR A 7 5.29 11.01 1.73
C TYR A 7 4.42 11.34 0.52
N TYR A 8 3.55 10.40 0.15
CA TYR A 8 2.80 10.40 -1.09
C TYR A 8 1.33 10.21 -0.77
N THR A 9 0.47 11.03 -1.36
CA THR A 9 -0.99 10.93 -1.18
C THR A 9 -1.67 11.09 -2.53
N GLY A 10 -2.71 10.29 -2.78
CA GLY A 10 -3.47 10.34 -4.02
C GLY A 10 -4.88 9.79 -3.83
N LYS A 11 -5.73 9.97 -4.84
CA LYS A 11 -7.15 9.55 -4.81
C LYS A 11 -7.42 8.26 -5.59
N ASP A 12 -6.48 7.88 -6.46
CA ASP A 12 -6.62 6.75 -7.39
C ASP A 12 -5.62 5.65 -7.04
N GLY A 13 -5.70 5.15 -5.80
CA GLY A 13 -4.97 3.98 -5.35
C GLY A 13 -5.77 2.72 -5.67
N GLU A 14 -5.22 1.84 -6.49
CA GLU A 14 -5.82 0.57 -6.89
C GLU A 14 -5.24 -0.59 -6.08
N LEU A 15 -6.11 -1.43 -5.54
CA LEU A 15 -5.75 -2.68 -4.90
C LEU A 15 -6.13 -3.81 -5.83
N THR A 16 -5.20 -4.72 -6.08
CA THR A 16 -5.44 -5.90 -6.91
C THR A 16 -5.22 -7.18 -6.12
N PHE A 17 -6.10 -8.15 -6.36
CA PHE A 17 -6.01 -9.50 -5.82
C PHE A 17 -6.19 -10.51 -6.94
N ALA A 18 -5.33 -11.54 -7.00
CA ALA A 18 -5.34 -12.54 -8.07
C ALA A 18 -5.36 -11.98 -9.51
N GLY A 19 -4.89 -10.73 -9.71
CA GLY A 19 -4.86 -10.05 -11.00
C GLY A 19 -6.11 -9.21 -11.34
N GLY A 20 -7.13 -9.17 -10.47
CA GLY A 20 -8.31 -8.30 -10.61
C GLY A 20 -8.28 -7.09 -9.66
N ALA A 21 -8.77 -5.94 -10.11
CA ALA A 21 -8.91 -4.74 -9.28
C ALA A 21 -10.08 -4.93 -8.31
N VAL A 22 -9.77 -4.96 -7.02
CA VAL A 22 -10.73 -5.27 -5.95
C VAL A 22 -11.17 -4.02 -5.20
N ALA A 23 -10.39 -2.94 -5.26
CA ALA A 23 -10.78 -1.65 -4.70
C ALA A 23 -10.00 -0.48 -5.28
N ILE A 24 -10.64 0.69 -5.26
CA ILE A 24 -10.02 1.96 -5.65
C ILE A 24 -10.31 2.98 -4.55
N GLY A 25 -9.30 3.74 -4.14
CA GLY A 25 -9.46 4.64 -3.00
C GLY A 25 -8.37 5.67 -2.76
N GLU A 26 -8.69 6.59 -1.86
CA GLU A 26 -7.77 7.59 -1.35
C GLU A 26 -6.70 6.94 -0.47
N PHE A 27 -5.44 7.18 -0.79
CA PHE A 27 -4.30 6.57 -0.14
C PHE A 27 -3.31 7.58 0.42
N ALA A 28 -2.55 7.13 1.41
CA ALA A 28 -1.37 7.78 1.92
C ALA A 28 -0.25 6.73 2.05
N VAL A 29 0.89 6.98 1.45
CA VAL A 29 2.06 6.10 1.48
C VAL A 29 3.27 6.88 2.00
N LYS A 30 3.97 6.27 2.94
CA LYS A 30 5.24 6.77 3.46
C LYS A 30 6.33 5.76 3.16
N ILE A 31 7.36 6.23 2.46
CA ILE A 31 8.57 5.45 2.17
C ILE A 31 9.70 6.15 2.87
N THR A 32 10.44 5.44 3.72
CA THR A 32 11.64 5.95 4.37
C THR A 32 12.84 5.06 4.06
N ARG A 33 14.04 5.62 4.14
CA ARG A 33 15.28 4.86 3.99
C ARG A 33 16.23 5.24 5.12
N GLY A 34 16.67 4.24 5.88
CA GLY A 34 17.66 4.41 6.92
C GLY A 34 19.08 4.65 6.38
N VAL A 35 20.02 4.91 7.28
CA VAL A 35 21.46 4.94 6.96
C VAL A 35 22.15 3.92 7.83
N ALA A 36 22.82 2.95 7.22
CA ALA A 36 23.70 2.04 7.92
C ALA A 36 25.05 2.73 8.15
N SER A 37 25.51 2.79 9.39
CA SER A 37 26.78 3.41 9.79
C SER A 37 27.74 2.35 10.33
N HIS A 38 28.98 2.34 9.86
CA HIS A 38 30.04 1.49 10.42
C HIS A 38 31.28 2.32 10.71
N ALA A 39 31.76 2.23 11.95
CA ALA A 39 32.95 2.95 12.39
C ALA A 39 34.18 2.50 11.58
N ARG A 40 34.98 3.48 11.16
CA ARG A 40 36.24 3.22 10.44
C ARG A 40 37.39 3.42 11.42
N SER A 41 38.19 2.37 11.63
CA SER A 41 39.35 2.45 12.53
C SER A 41 40.27 3.61 12.13
N ASN A 42 40.63 4.43 13.11
CA ASN A 42 41.50 5.62 12.96
C ASN A 42 40.98 6.68 11.97
N LYS A 43 39.67 6.81 11.79
CA LYS A 43 39.05 7.91 11.03
C LYS A 43 38.04 8.66 11.90
N TYR A 44 37.94 9.97 11.66
CA TYR A 44 36.98 10.85 12.33
C TYR A 44 35.55 10.75 11.76
N SER A 45 35.31 9.83 10.82
CA SER A 45 34.01 9.65 10.20
C SER A 45 33.70 8.19 9.89
N ASP A 46 32.45 7.82 10.11
CA ASP A 46 31.91 6.51 9.80
C ASP A 46 31.70 6.32 8.29
N LEU A 47 31.74 5.07 7.85
CA LEU A 47 31.25 4.68 6.54
C LEU A 47 29.72 4.68 6.57
N LYS A 48 29.11 5.58 5.80
CA LYS A 48 27.66 5.63 5.61
C LYS A 48 27.27 4.86 4.35
N LYS A 49 26.36 3.91 4.50
CA LYS A 49 25.74 3.17 3.39
C LYS A 49 24.22 3.34 3.46
N PRO A 50 23.51 3.23 2.32
CA PRO A 50 22.05 3.11 2.34
C PRO A 50 21.63 1.99 3.30
N GLY A 51 20.77 2.32 4.26
CA GLY A 51 20.17 1.36 5.17
C GLY A 51 18.86 0.80 4.61
N LYS A 52 18.12 0.08 5.46
CA LYS A 52 16.83 -0.54 5.11
C LYS A 52 15.82 0.48 4.58
N VAL A 53 15.05 0.07 3.59
CA VAL A 53 13.82 0.76 3.19
C VAL A 53 12.71 0.32 4.15
N ASN A 54 11.88 1.26 4.60
CA ASN A 54 10.64 0.93 5.29
C ASN A 54 9.47 1.54 4.53
N PHE A 55 8.41 0.74 4.38
CA PHE A 55 7.17 1.13 3.71
C PHE A 55 6.01 1.04 4.70
N SER A 56 5.14 2.04 4.66
CA SER A 56 3.85 2.00 5.35
C SER A 56 2.82 2.74 4.53
N GLY A 57 1.67 2.13 4.30
CA GLY A 57 0.56 2.73 3.59
C GLY A 57 -0.69 2.76 4.46
N SER A 58 -1.61 3.67 4.12
CA SER A 58 -2.98 3.63 4.59
C SER A 58 -3.96 4.00 3.49
N ILE A 59 -5.15 3.42 3.56
CA ILE A 59 -6.28 3.72 2.67
C ILE A 59 -7.35 4.36 3.54
N LYS A 60 -7.76 5.59 3.21
CA LYS A 60 -8.72 6.36 4.02
C LYS A 60 -10.15 6.10 3.61
N ARG A 61 -10.36 6.00 2.31
CA ARG A 61 -11.66 5.77 1.69
C ARG A 61 -11.45 4.85 0.52
N MET A 62 -12.22 3.79 0.42
CA MET A 62 -12.20 2.92 -0.76
C MET A 62 -13.60 2.53 -1.17
N MET A 63 -13.81 2.47 -2.47
CA MET A 63 -14.91 1.72 -3.04
C MET A 63 -14.47 0.26 -3.16
N ILE A 64 -15.28 -0.64 -2.62
CA ILE A 64 -14.99 -2.07 -2.65
C ILE A 64 -15.82 -2.77 -3.72
N GLY A 65 -15.20 -3.66 -4.49
CA GLY A 65 -15.94 -4.64 -5.27
C GLY A 65 -16.37 -5.82 -4.40
N GLY A 66 -17.45 -6.52 -4.78
CA GLY A 66 -17.86 -7.77 -4.13
C GLY A 66 -16.76 -8.85 -4.11
N GLU A 67 -15.78 -8.75 -5.01
CA GLU A 67 -14.59 -9.62 -5.07
C GLU A 67 -13.64 -9.38 -3.90
N LEU A 68 -13.48 -8.15 -3.42
CA LEU A 68 -12.69 -7.87 -2.22
C LEU A 68 -13.29 -8.57 -1.01
N LEU A 69 -14.62 -8.49 -0.87
CA LEU A 69 -15.36 -9.12 0.22
C LEU A 69 -15.15 -10.63 0.22
N GLN A 70 -15.20 -11.27 -0.95
CA GLN A 70 -14.86 -12.69 -1.11
C GLN A 70 -13.40 -12.99 -0.72
N CYS A 71 -12.46 -12.15 -1.13
CA CYS A 71 -11.04 -12.31 -0.79
C CYS A 71 -10.75 -12.16 0.70
N LEU A 72 -11.52 -11.34 1.41
CA LEU A 72 -11.37 -11.09 2.84
C LEU A 72 -12.00 -12.18 3.70
N ILE A 73 -13.17 -12.69 3.29
CA ILE A 73 -13.92 -13.70 4.05
C ILE A 73 -13.37 -15.12 3.75
N GLY A 74 -12.68 -15.31 2.63
CA GLY A 74 -12.10 -16.61 2.25
C GLY A 74 -13.14 -17.65 1.82
N THR A 75 -14.39 -17.23 1.62
CA THR A 75 -15.49 -18.03 1.06
C THR A 75 -16.19 -17.21 -0.02
N ALA A 76 -16.88 -17.87 -0.95
CA ALA A 76 -17.73 -17.20 -1.94
C ALA A 76 -18.87 -16.48 -1.19
N ALA A 77 -18.63 -15.23 -0.79
CA ALA A 77 -19.63 -14.38 -0.18
C ALA A 77 -20.71 -14.05 -1.22
N ASP A 78 -21.96 -14.26 -0.84
CA ASP A 78 -23.11 -13.78 -1.60
C ASP A 78 -23.09 -12.23 -1.53
N PRO A 79 -22.95 -11.53 -2.67
CA PRO A 79 -22.86 -10.06 -2.71
C PRO A 79 -24.12 -9.35 -2.20
N SER A 80 -25.22 -10.09 -1.99
CA SER A 80 -26.48 -9.57 -1.44
C SER A 80 -26.60 -9.66 0.10
N SER A 81 -25.61 -10.26 0.78
CA SER A 81 -25.63 -10.43 2.23
C SER A 81 -24.77 -9.38 2.93
N ASN A 82 -25.32 -8.69 3.94
CA ASN A 82 -24.55 -7.84 4.86
C ASN A 82 -23.52 -8.72 5.59
N ALA A 83 -22.32 -8.85 5.05
CA ALA A 83 -21.30 -9.71 5.58
C ALA A 83 -20.27 -8.89 6.36
N THR A 84 -20.22 -9.10 7.68
CA THR A 84 -19.12 -8.59 8.49
C THR A 84 -17.87 -9.41 8.21
N ALA A 85 -16.98 -8.87 7.37
CA ALA A 85 -15.66 -9.44 7.16
C ALA A 85 -14.72 -9.00 8.28
N SER A 86 -14.47 -9.87 9.26
CA SER A 86 -13.33 -9.71 10.17
C SER A 86 -12.20 -10.57 9.63
N LYS A 87 -11.12 -9.93 9.16
CA LYS A 87 -9.91 -10.66 8.77
C LYS A 87 -8.87 -10.47 9.86
N GLY A 88 -8.39 -11.59 10.40
CA GLY A 88 -7.26 -11.59 11.32
C GLY A 88 -6.05 -10.87 10.71
N VAL A 89 -5.51 -9.92 11.47
CA VAL A 89 -4.27 -9.20 11.17
C VAL A 89 -3.14 -10.19 10.86
N GLY A 90 -2.39 -9.98 9.77
CA GLY A 90 -1.17 -10.74 9.47
C GLY A 90 -1.08 -11.34 8.06
N THR A 91 -0.20 -12.33 7.92
CA THR A 91 0.36 -12.87 6.65
C THR A 91 -0.63 -13.64 5.74
N GLY A 92 -1.90 -13.78 6.13
CA GLY A 92 -2.82 -14.73 5.50
C GLY A 92 -3.30 -14.38 4.08
N THR A 93 -3.55 -13.10 3.79
CA THR A 93 -4.01 -12.66 2.45
C THR A 93 -3.22 -11.43 2.04
N LYS A 94 -2.48 -11.58 0.94
CA LYS A 94 -1.64 -10.53 0.36
C LYS A 94 -2.33 -9.92 -0.84
N PHE A 95 -2.15 -8.63 -1.06
CA PHE A 95 -2.65 -7.90 -2.23
C PHE A 95 -1.51 -7.08 -2.83
N ASN A 96 -1.67 -6.66 -4.09
CA ASN A 96 -0.77 -5.69 -4.69
C ASN A 96 -1.45 -4.33 -4.70
N PHE A 97 -0.68 -3.30 -4.40
CA PHE A 97 -1.12 -1.91 -4.38
C PHE A 97 -0.44 -1.11 -5.49
N VAL A 98 -1.22 -0.33 -6.23
CA VAL A 98 -0.73 0.63 -7.20
C VAL A 98 -1.33 2.00 -6.90
N GLY A 99 -0.51 2.93 -6.42
CA GLY A 99 -0.90 4.31 -6.15
C GLY A 99 -0.38 5.26 -7.22
N LYS A 100 -1.25 6.10 -7.79
CA LYS A 100 -0.84 7.21 -8.66
C LYS A 100 -0.96 8.53 -7.92
N VAL A 101 0.12 9.31 -7.94
CA VAL A 101 0.15 10.69 -7.48
C VAL A 101 0.30 11.57 -8.70
N GLU A 102 -0.75 12.31 -9.00
CA GLU A 102 -0.81 13.23 -10.12
C GLU A 102 -0.61 14.65 -9.61
N THR A 103 0.25 15.44 -10.26
CA THR A 103 0.28 16.88 -10.04
C THR A 103 -0.82 17.54 -10.88
N SER A 104 -1.37 18.64 -10.39
CA SER A 104 -2.49 19.36 -11.03
C SER A 104 -2.22 19.85 -12.46
N ASP A 105 -0.97 19.78 -12.91
CA ASP A 105 -0.48 20.21 -14.21
C ASP A 105 0.04 19.04 -15.09
N ASP A 106 -0.18 17.78 -14.66
CA ASP A 106 0.29 16.53 -15.29
C ASP A 106 1.80 16.47 -15.58
N SER A 107 2.58 17.43 -15.11
CA SER A 107 4.00 17.57 -15.43
C SER A 107 4.86 16.57 -14.67
N ASN A 108 4.37 16.06 -13.54
CA ASN A 108 5.07 15.12 -12.67
C ASN A 108 4.11 14.07 -12.11
N ASN A 109 4.10 12.90 -12.73
CA ASN A 109 3.33 11.76 -12.25
C ASN A 109 4.23 10.78 -11.52
N VAL A 110 3.84 10.39 -10.30
CA VAL A 110 4.53 9.34 -9.53
C VAL A 110 3.61 8.13 -9.46
N THR A 111 4.11 6.98 -9.88
CA THR A 111 3.45 5.68 -9.70
C THR A 111 4.21 4.88 -8.67
N ILE A 112 3.50 4.44 -7.63
CA ILE A 112 4.00 3.61 -6.55
C ILE A 112 3.38 2.23 -6.74
N THR A 113 4.21 1.22 -6.95
CA THR A 113 3.79 -0.19 -6.99
C THR A 113 4.38 -0.90 -5.79
N ALA A 114 3.52 -1.43 -4.93
CA ALA A 114 3.90 -2.21 -3.76
C ALA A 114 3.24 -3.59 -3.87
N ASN A 115 4.04 -4.63 -4.05
CA ASN A 115 3.54 -6.00 -4.12
C ASN A 115 3.57 -6.67 -2.74
N ASN A 116 2.83 -7.77 -2.60
CA ASN A 116 2.80 -8.58 -1.38
C ASN A 116 2.42 -7.80 -0.10
N CYS A 117 1.53 -6.82 -0.25
CA CYS A 117 1.03 -6.03 0.87
C CYS A 117 0.01 -6.80 1.71
N PHE A 118 -0.08 -6.51 2.99
CA PHE A 118 -1.10 -7.04 3.89
C PHE A 118 -1.56 -5.96 4.88
N PHE A 119 -2.84 -6.01 5.24
CA PHE A 119 -3.41 -5.12 6.23
C PHE A 119 -2.88 -5.43 7.63
N THR A 120 -2.54 -4.39 8.37
CA THR A 120 -2.11 -4.48 9.78
C THR A 120 -3.24 -4.17 10.75
N ASP A 121 -4.31 -3.53 10.27
CA ASP A 121 -5.48 -3.21 11.08
C ASP A 121 -6.50 -4.35 11.02
N GLY A 122 -7.09 -4.66 12.18
CA GLY A 122 -7.74 -5.94 12.42
C GLY A 122 -9.20 -6.07 12.05
N ASP A 123 -9.91 -4.98 11.82
CA ASP A 123 -11.34 -5.07 11.52
C ASP A 123 -11.78 -3.90 10.63
N PHE A 124 -12.55 -4.21 9.60
CA PHE A 124 -13.34 -3.23 8.88
C PHE A 124 -14.68 -3.84 8.49
N THR A 125 -15.74 -3.06 8.65
CA THR A 125 -17.09 -3.52 8.37
C THR A 125 -17.43 -3.21 6.94
N VAL A 126 -17.85 -4.22 6.20
CA VAL A 126 -18.49 -4.09 4.90
C VAL A 126 -19.99 -4.29 5.07
N SER A 127 -20.77 -3.30 4.66
CA SER A 127 -22.24 -3.40 4.67
C SER A 127 -22.79 -4.06 3.41
N ASP A 128 -22.12 -3.87 2.27
CA ASP A 128 -22.61 -4.16 0.93
C ASP A 128 -21.45 -4.31 -0.08
N ALA A 129 -21.62 -5.21 -1.05
CA ALA A 129 -20.81 -5.18 -2.27
C ALA A 129 -21.15 -3.87 -3.01
N ASP A 130 -20.13 -3.09 -3.39
CA ASP A 130 -20.25 -1.72 -3.93
C ASP A 130 -20.35 -0.59 -2.88
N GLY A 131 -20.19 -0.93 -1.59
CA GLY A 131 -20.10 0.04 -0.52
C GLY A 131 -18.83 0.90 -0.57
N ILE A 132 -18.90 2.08 0.07
CA ILE A 132 -17.73 2.90 0.37
C ILE A 132 -17.33 2.63 1.82
N ILE A 133 -16.10 2.15 2.01
CA ILE A 133 -15.52 2.04 3.34
C ILE A 133 -14.75 3.33 3.62
N GLU A 134 -15.14 4.04 4.67
CA GLU A 134 -14.42 5.21 5.21
C GLU A 134 -13.72 4.85 6.51
N ASN A 135 -12.81 3.89 6.44
CA ASN A 135 -11.98 3.49 7.56
C ASN A 135 -10.52 3.58 7.15
N ASN A 136 -9.69 4.18 8.01
CA ASN A 136 -8.27 4.31 7.75
C ASN A 136 -7.59 2.95 7.96
N MET A 137 -7.43 2.19 6.89
CA MET A 137 -6.81 0.86 6.93
C MET A 137 -5.34 0.94 6.60
N SER A 138 -4.52 0.61 7.57
CA SER A 138 -3.07 0.57 7.47
C SER A 138 -2.63 -0.75 6.86
N PHE A 139 -1.61 -0.68 6.01
CA PHE A 139 -1.00 -1.83 5.38
C PHE A 139 0.51 -1.67 5.31
N VAL A 140 1.19 -2.80 5.31
CA VAL A 140 2.64 -2.91 5.11
C VAL A 140 2.91 -3.95 4.02
N MET A 141 4.17 -4.06 3.60
CA MET A 141 4.61 -5.07 2.65
C MET A 141 5.57 -6.06 3.30
N GLU A 142 5.76 -7.20 2.66
CA GLU A 142 6.62 -8.27 3.18
C GLU A 142 8.11 -7.99 2.95
N ASP A 143 8.48 -7.49 1.78
CA ASP A 143 9.87 -7.17 1.43
C ASP A 143 9.94 -5.84 0.66
N GLU A 144 10.27 -4.75 1.35
CA GLU A 144 10.39 -3.43 0.73
C GLU A 144 11.52 -3.32 -0.31
N ASP A 145 12.55 -4.16 -0.22
CA ASP A 145 13.70 -4.07 -1.11
C ASP A 145 13.44 -4.79 -2.44
N ALA A 146 12.57 -5.81 -2.45
CA ALA A 146 12.20 -6.57 -3.64
C ALA A 146 10.85 -6.12 -4.27
N ASP A 147 9.88 -5.76 -3.43
CA ASP A 147 8.47 -5.63 -3.86
C ASP A 147 8.03 -4.17 -4.09
N LEU A 148 8.89 -3.19 -3.80
CA LEU A 148 8.60 -1.76 -3.99
C LEU A 148 9.23 -1.21 -5.27
N THR A 149 8.39 -0.66 -6.13
CA THR A 149 8.81 0.14 -7.28
C THR A 149 8.18 1.53 -7.20
N VAL A 150 9.01 2.57 -7.34
CA VAL A 150 8.53 3.96 -7.50
C VAL A 150 9.05 4.48 -8.82
N ALA A 151 8.15 4.78 -9.74
CA ALA A 151 8.44 5.36 -11.03
C ALA A 151 7.93 6.80 -11.05
N GLN A 152 8.79 7.72 -11.49
CA GLN A 152 8.39 9.09 -11.78
C GLN A 152 8.48 9.31 -13.29
N THR A 153 7.37 9.73 -13.87
CA THR A 153 7.30 10.15 -15.26
C THR A 153 7.17 11.66 -15.27
N LYS A 154 8.16 12.32 -15.86
CA LYS A 154 8.08 13.73 -16.20
C LYS A 154 7.58 13.80 -17.64
N VAL A 155 6.47 14.50 -17.86
CA VAL A 155 5.93 14.74 -19.21
C VAL A 155 6.67 15.92 -19.85
#